data_AF-A0A2M7TBH5-F1
#
_entry.id   AF-A0A2M7TBH5-F1
#
_cell.length_a   1.000
_cell.length_b   1.000
_cell.length_c   1.000
_cell.angle_alpha   90.00
_cell.angle_beta   90.00
_cell.angle_gamma   90.00
#
_symmetry.space_group_name_H-M   'P 1'
#
loop_
_entity.id
_entity.type
_entity.pdbx_description
1 polymer ?
#
loop_
_entity_poly.entity_id
_entity_poly.type
_entity_poly.pdbx_seq_one_letter_code
_entity_poly.pdbx_strand_id
1 'polypeptide(L)'
;MKVIFKLLIANVKMTVRNKQALFWSMLFPLLFIAVFGLFNMEKGGFAKVEVLDEAKTQLSETLTQAIKNIPAFNVEIKTSTPDEIYQDV
;
A
#
# COMPACT_ATOMS: atom_id res chain seq x y z
N MET A 1 33.53 -10.54 -30.80
CA MET A 1 32.23 -9.82 -30.90
C MET A 1 31.12 -10.59 -31.62
N LYS A 2 31.34 -11.11 -32.85
CA LYS A 2 30.28 -11.79 -33.63
C LYS A 2 29.62 -13.00 -32.92
N VAL A 3 30.38 -13.74 -32.11
CA VAL A 3 29.85 -14.90 -31.35
C VAL A 3 28.88 -14.46 -30.26
N ILE A 4 29.21 -13.42 -29.50
CA ILE A 4 28.33 -12.86 -28.46
C ILE A 4 27.01 -12.38 -29.08
N PHE A 5 27.09 -11.73 -30.25
CA PHE A 5 25.89 -11.26 -30.95
C PHE A 5 25.01 -12.42 -31.43
N LYS A 6 25.62 -13.52 -31.91
CA LYS A 6 24.89 -14.75 -32.28
C LYS A 6 24.22 -15.39 -31.06
N LEU A 7 24.90 -15.42 -29.91
CA LEU A 7 24.34 -15.94 -28.67
C LEU A 7 23.18 -15.06 -28.16
N LEU A 8 23.31 -13.74 -28.26
CA LEU A 8 22.25 -12.81 -27.90
C LEU A 8 21.00 -13.04 -28.76
N ILE A 9 21.17 -13.12 -30.08
CA ILE A 9 20.05 -13.40 -31.01
C ILE A 9 19.43 -14.77 -30.73
N ALA A 10 20.25 -15.80 -30.47
CA ALA A 10 19.75 -17.14 -30.14
C ALA A 10 18.92 -17.13 -28.85
N ASN A 11 19.38 -16.45 -27.80
CA ASN A 11 18.65 -16.31 -26.53
C ASN A 11 17.34 -15.56 -26.72
N VAL A 12 17.35 -14.42 -27.41
CA VAL A 12 16.13 -13.66 -27.72
C VAL A 12 15.13 -14.54 -28.50
N LYS A 13 15.60 -15.25 -29.52
CA LYS A 13 14.74 -16.15 -30.31
C LYS A 13 14.15 -17.28 -29.45
N MET A 14 14.91 -17.84 -28.51
CA MET A 14 14.44 -18.85 -27.57
C MET A 14 13.36 -18.28 -26.65
N THR A 15 13.58 -17.09 -26.08
CA THR A 15 12.61 -16.40 -25.23
C THR A 15 11.31 -16.10 -25.98
N VAL A 16 11.41 -15.57 -27.20
CA VAL A 16 10.23 -15.18 -28.00
C VAL A 16 9.41 -16.40 -28.43
N ARG A 17 10.05 -17.56 -28.61
CA ARG A 17 9.35 -18.82 -28.91
C ARG A 17 8.59 -19.37 -27.70
N ASN A 18 9.00 -19.03 -26.47
CA ASN A 18 8.28 -19.39 -25.26
C ASN A 18 7.12 -18.42 -25.00
N LYS A 19 5.98 -18.67 -25.66
CA LYS A 19 4.79 -17.81 -25.58
C LYS A 19 4.26 -17.65 -24.15
N GLN A 20 4.34 -18.70 -23.34
CA GLN A 20 3.92 -18.66 -21.94
C GLN A 20 4.81 -17.74 -21.12
N ALA A 21 6.15 -17.90 -21.20
CA ALA A 21 7.07 -17.03 -20.50
C ALA A 21 6.95 -15.57 -20.95
N LEU A 22 6.80 -15.31 -22.26
CA LEU A 22 6.55 -13.96 -22.77
C LEU A 22 5.27 -13.35 -22.20
N PHE A 23 4.17 -14.10 -22.25
CA PHE A 23 2.89 -13.62 -21.73
C PHE A 23 3.00 -13.25 -20.24
N TRP A 24 3.51 -14.16 -19.42
CA TRP A 24 3.68 -13.91 -17.98
C TRP A 24 4.69 -12.79 -17.70
N SER A 25 5.75 -12.63 -18.51
CA SER A 25 6.74 -11.55 -18.33
C SER A 25 6.16 -10.15 -18.51
N MET A 26 5.09 -10.00 -19.29
CA MET A 26 4.40 -8.73 -19.52
C MET A 26 3.16 -8.57 -18.62
N LEU A 27 2.41 -9.66 -18.43
CA LEU A 27 1.20 -9.64 -17.60
C LEU A 27 1.52 -9.36 -16.14
N PHE A 28 2.58 -9.97 -15.60
CA PHE A 28 2.89 -9.86 -14.18
C PHE A 28 3.24 -8.43 -13.74
N PRO A 29 4.11 -7.67 -14.45
CA PRO A 29 4.29 -6.24 -14.17
C PRO A 29 3.00 -5.43 -14.29
N LEU A 30 2.15 -5.74 -15.27
CA LEU A 30 0.89 -5.04 -15.48
C LEU A 30 -0.10 -5.30 -14.33
N LEU A 31 -0.17 -6.55 -13.84
CA LEU A 31 -0.95 -6.91 -12.66
C LEU A 31 -0.48 -6.15 -11.43
N PHE A 32 0.82 -5.96 -11.23
CA PHE A 32 1.32 -5.13 -10.14
C PHE A 32 0.87 -3.68 -10.25
N ILE A 33 1.00 -3.08 -11.44
CA ILE A 33 0.53 -1.70 -11.65
C ILE A 33 -0.98 -1.61 -11.38
N ALA A 34 -1.76 -2.58 -11.84
CA ALA A 34 -3.20 -2.61 -11.61
C ALA A 34 -3.53 -2.77 -10.11
N VAL A 35 -2.90 -3.71 -9.42
CA VAL A 35 -3.06 -3.95 -7.99
C VAL A 35 -2.67 -2.69 -7.21
N PHE A 36 -1.45 -2.19 -7.37
CA PHE A 36 -1.00 -0.98 -6.68
C PHE A 36 -1.80 0.28 -7.07
N GLY A 37 -2.36 0.33 -8.28
CA GLY A 37 -3.27 1.41 -8.69
C GLY A 37 -4.65 1.31 -8.04
N LEU A 38 -5.15 0.10 -7.79
CA LEU A 38 -6.40 -0.15 -7.07
C LEU A 38 -6.24 0.08 -5.56
N PHE A 39 -5.08 -0.29 -4.99
CA PHE A 39 -4.69 0.03 -3.63
C PHE A 39 -4.27 1.50 -3.58
N ASN A 40 -5.23 2.41 -3.36
CA ASN A 40 -4.98 3.84 -3.14
C ASN A 40 -4.00 4.05 -1.97
N MET A 41 -2.69 4.04 -2.24
CA MET A 41 -1.64 4.40 -1.27
C MET A 41 -1.75 5.87 -0.84
N GLU A 42 -2.53 6.69 -1.56
CA GLU A 42 -2.86 8.07 -1.20
C GLU A 42 -3.95 8.18 -0.12
N LYS A 43 -4.79 7.15 0.05
CA LYS A 43 -5.72 7.08 1.19
C LYS A 43 -4.93 6.55 2.39
N GLY A 44 -4.26 7.49 3.04
CA GLY A 44 -3.48 7.24 4.24
C GLY A 44 -4.21 6.37 5.26
N GLY A 45 -3.52 5.34 5.75
CA GLY A 45 -4.02 4.48 6.82
C GLY A 45 -3.88 2.99 6.56
N PHE A 46 -2.65 2.46 6.57
CA PHE A 46 -2.48 1.00 6.77
C PHE A 46 -2.89 0.59 8.20
N ALA A 47 -2.91 1.53 9.13
CA ALA A 47 -3.32 1.33 10.51
C ALA A 47 -4.54 2.20 10.84
N LYS A 48 -5.62 1.55 11.28
CA LYS A 48 -6.76 2.20 11.91
C LYS A 48 -6.37 2.54 13.35
N VAL A 49 -6.45 3.82 13.72
CA VAL A 49 -6.11 4.29 15.07
C VAL A 49 -7.34 5.00 15.64
N GLU A 50 -7.80 4.57 16.80
CA GLU A 50 -8.85 5.27 17.54
C GLU A 50 -8.20 6.13 18.64
N VAL A 51 -8.54 7.42 18.68
CA VAL A 51 -8.04 8.36 19.70
C VAL A 51 -9.21 8.75 20.60
N LEU A 52 -9.07 8.49 21.90
CA LEU A 52 -10.00 8.90 22.94
C LEU A 52 -9.45 10.14 23.67
N ASP A 53 -10.10 11.28 23.50
CA ASP A 53 -9.75 12.51 24.23
C ASP A 53 -10.71 12.73 25.42
N GLU A 54 -10.29 12.27 26.59
CA GLU A 54 -11.01 12.51 27.85
C GLU A 54 -10.66 13.86 28.50
N ALA A 55 -9.46 14.38 28.22
CA ALA A 55 -8.93 15.56 28.89
C ALA A 55 -9.59 16.85 28.38
N LYS A 56 -10.02 16.89 27.11
CA LYS A 56 -10.70 18.05 26.47
C LYS A 56 -9.94 19.37 26.69
N THR A 57 -8.60 19.30 26.61
CA THR A 57 -7.71 20.45 26.80
C THR A 57 -7.17 20.94 25.46
N GLN A 58 -6.71 22.19 25.39
CA GLN A 58 -6.07 22.72 24.17
C GLN A 58 -4.86 21.87 23.70
N LEU A 59 -4.17 21.24 24.66
CA LEU A 59 -3.03 20.36 24.38
C LEU A 59 -3.48 19.03 23.75
N SER A 60 -4.57 18.44 24.23
CA SER A 60 -5.10 17.18 23.69
C SER A 60 -5.67 17.36 22.28
N GLU A 61 -6.30 18.50 22.00
CA GLU A 61 -6.71 18.90 20.65
C GLU A 61 -5.50 19.00 19.71
N THR A 62 -4.43 19.67 20.14
CA THR A 62 -3.20 19.83 19.33
C THR A 62 -2.56 18.47 19.03
N LEU A 63 -2.51 17.57 20.02
CA LEU A 63 -1.94 16.23 19.86
C LEU A 63 -2.78 15.37 18.90
N THR A 64 -4.11 15.45 19.02
CA THR A 64 -5.03 14.72 18.13
C THR A 64 -4.90 15.19 16.68
N GLN A 65 -4.76 16.49 16.46
CA GLN A 65 -4.50 17.06 15.13
C GLN A 65 -3.15 16.63 14.57
N ALA A 66 -2.10 16.58 15.40
CA ALA A 66 -0.79 16.10 14.98
C ALA A 66 -0.84 14.62 14.54
N ILE A 67 -1.59 13.78 15.25
CA ILE A 67 -1.77 12.35 14.92
C ILE A 67 -2.60 12.19 13.63
N LYS A 68 -3.65 13.00 13.44
CA LYS A 68 -4.49 13.00 12.23
C LYS A 68 -3.73 13.40 10.97
N ASN A 69 -2.69 14.22 11.11
CA ASN A 69 -1.86 14.66 9.99
C ASN A 69 -0.81 13.63 9.56
N ILE A 70 -0.71 12.48 10.24
CA ILE A 70 0.22 11.41 9.87
C ILE A 70 -0.42 10.60 8.73
N PRO A 71 0.18 10.59 7.52
CA PRO A 71 -0.39 9.90 6.36
C PRO A 71 -0.49 8.38 6.54
N ALA A 72 0.21 7.80 7.52
CA ALA A 72 0.16 6.37 7.80
C ALA A 72 -1.06 5.94 8.62
N PHE A 73 -1.79 6.87 9.24
CA PHE A 73 -2.87 6.58 10.18
C PHE A 73 -4.23 7.02 9.61
N ASN A 74 -5.19 6.10 9.62
CA ASN A 74 -6.59 6.45 9.47
C ASN A 74 -7.18 6.63 10.87
N VAL A 75 -7.30 7.89 11.30
CA VAL A 75 -7.66 8.25 12.67
C VAL A 75 -9.16 8.50 12.77
N GLU A 76 -9.86 7.66 13.53
CA GLU A 76 -11.26 7.88 13.92
C GLU A 76 -11.28 8.47 15.33
N ILE A 77 -11.84 9.67 15.46
CA ILE A 77 -12.01 10.35 16.76
C ILE A 77 -13.37 9.92 17.30
N LYS A 78 -13.38 9.15 18.39
CA LYS A 78 -14.60 8.83 19.13
C LYS A 78 -14.64 9.66 20.41
N THR A 79 -15.76 10.34 20.63
CA THR A 79 -16.02 11.13 21.86
C THR A 79 -16.85 10.32 22.87
N SER A 80 -16.92 9.00 22.73
CA SER A 80 -17.79 8.13 23.54
C SER A 80 -17.09 7.63 24.80
N THR A 81 -17.90 7.47 25.85
CA THR A 81 -17.56 6.99 27.19
C THR A 81 -16.85 5.62 27.20
N PRO A 82 -15.99 5.35 28.21
CA PRO A 82 -15.11 4.16 28.29
C PRO A 82 -15.76 2.77 28.14
N ASP A 83 -17.09 2.68 28.23
CA ASP A 83 -17.82 1.40 28.31
C ASP A 83 -18.04 0.68 26.97
N GLU A 84 -17.84 1.36 25.82
CA GLU A 84 -18.12 0.78 24.48
C GLU A 84 -16.91 0.13 23.79
N ILE A 85 -15.68 0.32 24.28
CA ILE A 85 -14.46 -0.12 23.56
C ILE A 85 -14.11 -1.60 23.81
N TYR A 86 -14.60 -2.22 24.89
CA TYR A 86 -14.28 -3.61 25.24
C TYR A 86 -15.15 -4.68 24.54
N GLN A 87 -16.09 -4.31 23.67
CA GLN A 87 -16.96 -5.29 22.99
C GLN A 87 -16.48 -5.73 21.60
N ASP A 88 -15.46 -5.08 21.02
CA ASP A 88 -15.00 -5.36 19.64
C ASP A 88 -13.57 -5.95 19.58
N VAL A 89 -13.10 -6.60 20.65
CA VAL A 89 -11.87 -7.44 20.66
C VAL A 89 -12.20 -8.92 20.62
#